data_AF-A0A842S0S5-F1
#
_entry.id   AF-A0A842S0S5-F1
#
_cell.length_a   1.000
_cell.length_b   1.000
_cell.length_c   1.000
_cell.angle_alpha   90.00
_cell.angle_beta   90.00
_cell.angle_gamma   90.00
#
_symmetry.space_group_name_H-M   'P 1'
#
loop_
_entity.id
_entity.type
_entity.pdbx_description
1 polymer ?
#
loop_
_entity_poly.entity_id
_entity_poly.type
_entity_poly.pdbx_seq_one_letter_code
_entity_poly.pdbx_strand_id
1 'polypeptide(L)'
;MIRKSKFSKILFILLFVLFLFEFNILIINVFGDIKEPGYTYQHKLQAGNNAVFNFTSNNIIYRFSTDSNLDLNLEVDPQVSQRETSLFIKNQGIPLRINLTSKSSIDKYNLQKKPRGPSSDNFQYQFRYNYIIKMWANSSILNLTLQFFKNSQFGLKSNKDYVIGRYLDGNDTWEILETIEIFNDSIQESILQTEIIDFEGEQDYYITIFELERISYDWIWIVIFLSVIGVFAVVIILTKQDYINFLKTRTVPIDKGAHQLSLEEVLENKNRNKIIDAILEDPGIHFNELLRKTELAPGNLAWHLDVLETYKVIGKRRVGRYLVYLPYYQKNPISNIDLKLQKSELTLKVLEMIEEEPGIINKKMTKRLNVDHKTIHYHTNKLIKLDLIKAQKEGRKKKFYPNLEADYYNNTATPS
;
A
#
# COMPACT_ATOMS: atom_id res chain seq x y z
N MET A 1 12.63 36.75 3.70
CA MET A 1 13.96 36.12 3.53
C MET A 1 13.80 34.67 3.01
N ILE A 2 13.21 34.49 1.82
CA ILE A 2 13.08 33.18 1.13
C ILE A 2 13.03 33.49 -0.38
N ARG A 3 14.18 33.74 -1.01
CA ARG A 3 14.25 33.91 -2.47
C ARG A 3 15.62 33.71 -3.13
N LYS A 4 16.64 33.21 -2.42
CA LYS A 4 17.98 32.95 -3.00
C LYS A 4 18.18 31.52 -3.53
N SER A 5 17.38 30.54 -3.09
CA SER A 5 17.57 29.12 -3.49
C SER A 5 17.14 28.80 -4.93
N LYS A 6 16.00 29.33 -5.40
CA LYS A 6 15.53 29.06 -6.77
C LYS A 6 16.37 29.76 -7.85
N PHE A 7 16.91 30.94 -7.54
CA PHE A 7 17.72 31.71 -8.49
C PHE A 7 19.08 31.04 -8.75
N SER A 8 19.68 30.41 -7.72
CA SER A 8 20.89 29.60 -7.86
C SER A 8 20.69 28.38 -8.74
N LYS A 9 19.58 27.65 -8.58
CA LYS A 9 19.26 26.48 -9.42
C LYS A 9 18.97 26.88 -10.87
N ILE A 10 18.26 27.99 -11.09
CA ILE A 10 17.96 28.50 -12.44
C ILE A 10 19.21 29.02 -13.14
N LEU A 11 20.10 29.73 -12.43
CA LEU A 11 21.35 30.23 -13.01
C LEU A 11 22.31 29.07 -13.36
N PHE A 12 22.34 28.02 -12.54
CA PHE A 12 23.09 26.79 -12.82
C PHE A 12 22.52 26.06 -14.04
N ILE A 13 21.20 25.89 -14.12
CA ILE A 13 20.53 25.32 -15.31
C ILE A 13 20.80 26.16 -16.57
N LEU A 14 20.86 27.50 -16.47
CA LEU A 14 21.11 28.38 -17.61
C LEU A 14 22.56 28.31 -18.10
N LEU A 15 23.54 28.24 -17.18
CA LEU A 15 24.96 28.00 -17.49
C LEU A 15 25.17 26.60 -18.08
N PHE A 16 24.44 25.61 -17.57
CA PHE A 16 24.42 24.23 -18.05
C PHE A 16 23.87 24.12 -19.48
N VAL A 17 22.81 24.85 -19.81
CA VAL A 17 22.22 24.90 -21.16
C VAL A 17 23.12 25.61 -22.19
N LEU A 18 23.87 26.65 -21.77
CA LEU A 18 24.85 27.31 -22.66
C LEU A 18 26.08 26.43 -22.92
N PHE A 19 26.43 25.55 -22.00
CA PHE A 19 27.54 24.60 -22.18
C PHE A 19 27.17 23.38 -23.04
N LEU A 20 25.88 23.00 -23.06
CA LEU A 20 25.33 21.93 -23.89
C LEU A 20 25.46 22.17 -25.42
N PHE A 21 25.74 23.40 -25.86
CA PHE A 21 25.80 23.73 -27.29
C PHE A 21 27.21 23.60 -27.90
N GLU A 22 28.29 23.71 -27.12
CA GLU A 22 29.67 23.68 -27.64
C GLU A 22 30.29 22.26 -27.67
N PHE A 23 29.71 21.30 -26.95
CA PHE A 23 30.26 19.93 -26.86
C PHE A 23 29.34 18.86 -27.47
N ASN A 24 28.42 19.27 -28.34
CA ASN A 24 27.64 18.33 -29.13
C ASN A 24 28.52 17.71 -30.23
N ILE A 25 28.73 16.40 -30.11
CA ILE A 25 29.09 15.47 -31.19
C ILE A 25 30.53 15.58 -31.70
N LEU A 26 31.48 14.91 -31.02
CA LEU A 26 32.73 14.48 -31.67
C LEU A 26 33.39 13.24 -31.02
N ILE A 27 32.63 12.38 -30.33
CA ILE A 27 33.21 11.20 -29.65
C ILE A 27 33.54 10.05 -30.62
N ILE A 28 33.16 10.13 -31.91
CA ILE A 28 33.29 8.97 -32.82
C ILE A 28 34.32 9.13 -33.94
N ASN A 29 34.80 10.31 -34.35
CA ASN A 29 35.51 10.40 -35.64
C ASN A 29 36.81 11.20 -35.75
N VAL A 30 37.46 11.61 -34.66
CA VAL A 30 38.83 12.17 -34.77
C VAL A 30 39.64 11.70 -33.57
N PHE A 31 40.84 11.16 -33.81
CA PHE A 31 41.84 10.62 -32.87
C PHE A 31 41.81 9.10 -32.61
N GLY A 32 43.01 8.50 -32.63
CA GLY A 32 43.23 7.06 -32.75
C GLY A 32 42.87 6.27 -31.50
N ASP A 33 42.19 5.14 -31.72
CA ASP A 33 42.04 4.08 -30.72
C ASP A 33 43.42 3.56 -30.29
N ILE A 34 43.77 3.76 -29.03
CA ILE A 34 44.92 3.10 -28.43
C ILE A 34 44.42 1.76 -27.88
N LYS A 35 44.70 0.70 -28.64
CA LYS A 35 44.32 -0.68 -28.31
C LYS A 35 45.51 -1.37 -27.66
N GLU A 36 45.37 -1.77 -26.40
CA GLU A 36 46.48 -2.35 -25.63
C GLU A 36 46.10 -3.74 -25.12
N PRO A 37 46.90 -4.76 -25.42
CA PRO A 37 46.77 -6.07 -24.79
C PRO A 37 47.36 -6.00 -23.37
N GLY A 38 46.50 -5.97 -22.35
CA GLY A 38 46.95 -5.92 -20.96
C GLY A 38 45.90 -5.34 -20.02
N TYR A 39 46.34 -5.03 -18.80
CA TYR A 39 45.49 -4.52 -17.71
C TYR A 39 46.04 -3.25 -17.06
N THR A 40 47.20 -2.77 -17.51
CA THR A 40 47.85 -1.57 -17.00
C THR A 40 48.40 -0.77 -18.17
N TYR A 41 48.27 0.54 -18.09
CA TYR A 41 48.68 1.44 -19.17
C TYR A 41 49.13 2.80 -18.63
N GLN A 42 50.19 3.37 -19.22
CA GLN A 42 50.70 4.69 -18.86
C GLN A 42 50.84 5.56 -20.11
N HIS A 43 50.36 6.80 -20.06
CA HIS A 43 50.38 7.68 -21.24
C HIS A 43 50.36 9.15 -20.89
N LYS A 44 51.03 9.96 -21.73
CA LYS A 44 51.02 11.41 -21.62
C LYS A 44 50.15 11.99 -22.72
N LEU A 45 49.01 12.54 -22.33
CA LEU A 45 48.09 13.23 -23.22
C LEU A 45 48.41 14.73 -23.22
N GLN A 46 48.54 15.32 -24.41
CA GLN A 46 48.74 16.76 -24.56
C GLN A 46 47.41 17.51 -24.45
N ALA A 47 47.45 18.73 -23.93
CA ALA A 47 46.30 19.62 -23.85
C ALA A 47 45.58 19.77 -25.19
N GLY A 48 44.25 19.66 -25.19
CA GLY A 48 43.39 19.78 -26.37
C GLY A 48 43.23 18.49 -27.18
N ASN A 49 44.04 17.45 -26.92
CA ASN A 49 43.90 16.16 -27.58
C ASN A 49 42.89 15.27 -26.84
N ASN A 50 42.17 14.46 -27.62
CA ASN A 50 41.32 13.40 -27.09
C ASN A 50 42.04 12.05 -27.21
N ALA A 51 41.79 11.15 -26.26
CA ALA A 51 42.31 9.80 -26.29
C ALA A 51 41.23 8.77 -25.96
N VAL A 52 41.28 7.62 -26.64
CA VAL A 52 40.43 6.46 -26.36
C VAL A 52 41.34 5.28 -26.06
N PHE A 53 41.23 4.75 -24.84
CA PHE A 53 41.97 3.58 -24.40
C PHE A 53 41.03 2.39 -24.35
N ASN A 54 41.33 1.36 -25.14
CA ASN A 54 40.54 0.15 -25.22
C ASN A 54 41.35 -1.05 -24.73
N PHE A 55 41.00 -1.55 -23.55
CA PHE A 55 41.52 -2.79 -22.96
C PHE A 55 40.80 -3.97 -23.60
N THR A 56 41.37 -4.46 -24.71
CA THR A 56 40.68 -5.40 -25.61
C THR A 56 40.38 -6.75 -24.97
N SER A 57 41.16 -7.19 -23.98
CA SER A 57 40.95 -8.46 -23.28
C SER A 57 39.56 -8.56 -22.64
N ASN A 58 39.05 -7.44 -22.11
CA ASN A 58 37.81 -7.40 -21.35
C ASN A 58 36.80 -6.37 -21.86
N ASN A 59 37.06 -5.73 -23.01
CA ASN A 59 36.24 -4.67 -23.58
C ASN A 59 35.95 -3.54 -22.58
N ILE A 60 37.02 -2.98 -22.01
CA ILE A 60 36.94 -1.82 -21.12
C ILE A 60 37.47 -0.59 -21.85
N ILE A 61 36.67 0.47 -21.91
CA ILE A 61 36.95 1.66 -22.69
C ILE A 61 37.03 2.88 -21.79
N TYR A 62 38.14 3.61 -21.82
CA TYR A 62 38.21 4.96 -21.27
C TYR A 62 38.31 5.98 -22.38
N ARG A 63 37.54 7.06 -22.26
CA ARG A 63 37.63 8.21 -23.17
C ARG A 63 38.06 9.42 -22.36
N PHE A 64 39.09 10.12 -22.83
CA PHE A 64 39.62 11.31 -22.17
C PHE A 64 39.59 12.50 -23.10
N SER A 65 39.22 13.65 -22.55
CA SER A 65 39.38 14.95 -23.18
C SER A 65 39.81 15.95 -22.11
N THR A 66 40.80 16.79 -22.40
CA THR A 66 41.29 17.75 -21.43
C THR A 66 41.89 19.00 -22.07
N ASP A 67 41.78 20.15 -21.39
CA ASP A 67 42.44 21.40 -21.77
C ASP A 67 43.88 21.52 -21.23
N SER A 68 44.39 20.48 -20.56
CA SER A 68 45.64 20.49 -19.80
C SER A 68 46.52 19.28 -20.15
N ASN A 69 47.84 19.38 -19.97
CA ASN A 69 48.72 18.23 -20.16
C ASN A 69 48.47 17.20 -19.05
N LEU A 70 48.29 15.94 -19.41
CA LEU A 70 47.83 14.91 -18.50
C LEU A 70 48.72 13.66 -18.54
N ASP A 71 49.27 13.29 -17.39
CA ASP A 71 50.03 12.05 -17.16
C ASP A 71 49.08 10.99 -16.58
N LEU A 72 48.65 10.04 -17.41
CA LEU A 72 47.65 9.02 -17.08
C LEU A 72 48.31 7.71 -16.69
N ASN A 73 47.89 7.16 -15.55
CA ASN A 73 48.11 5.76 -15.19
C ASN A 73 46.77 5.05 -15.07
N LEU A 74 46.52 4.05 -15.90
CA LEU A 74 45.29 3.27 -15.91
C LEU A 74 45.59 1.83 -15.47
N GLU A 75 44.79 1.30 -14.57
CA GLU A 75 44.84 -0.09 -14.12
C GLU A 75 43.43 -0.67 -14.07
N VAL A 76 43.26 -1.88 -14.60
CA VAL A 76 41.96 -2.52 -14.77
C VAL A 76 42.01 -3.94 -14.20
N ASP A 77 41.11 -4.26 -13.29
CA ASP A 77 40.95 -5.62 -12.76
C ASP A 77 40.50 -6.59 -13.89
N PRO A 78 41.22 -7.70 -14.11
CA PRO A 78 40.86 -8.73 -15.09
C PRO A 78 39.47 -9.36 -14.90
N GLN A 79 38.84 -9.20 -13.74
CA GLN A 79 37.49 -9.71 -13.47
C GLN A 79 36.38 -8.78 -13.93
N VAL A 80 36.70 -7.52 -14.27
CA VAL A 80 35.73 -6.58 -14.83
C VAL A 80 35.76 -6.73 -16.34
N SER A 81 34.59 -6.73 -16.97
CA SER A 81 34.47 -6.66 -18.42
C SER A 81 33.32 -5.77 -18.85
N GLN A 82 33.35 -5.33 -20.10
CA GLN A 82 32.26 -4.63 -20.76
C GLN A 82 31.87 -3.36 -19.99
N ARG A 83 32.82 -2.46 -19.78
CA ARG A 83 32.58 -1.17 -19.11
C ARG A 83 33.14 -0.06 -19.96
N GLU A 84 32.53 1.09 -19.88
CA GLU A 84 33.11 2.28 -20.46
C GLU A 84 32.99 3.45 -19.48
N THR A 85 33.89 4.42 -19.63
CA THR A 85 33.85 5.65 -18.85
C THR A 85 34.48 6.77 -19.65
N SER A 86 33.78 7.88 -19.74
CA SER A 86 34.25 9.09 -20.40
C SER A 86 34.54 10.17 -19.36
N LEU A 87 35.74 10.75 -19.40
CA LEU A 87 36.23 11.77 -18.48
C LEU A 87 36.62 13.02 -19.28
N PHE A 88 36.01 14.16 -18.91
CA PHE A 88 36.35 15.47 -19.47
C PHE A 88 36.90 16.35 -18.35
N ILE A 89 38.13 16.82 -18.52
CA ILE A 89 38.87 17.52 -17.47
C ILE A 89 39.15 18.95 -17.95
N LYS A 90 38.57 19.93 -17.26
CA LYS A 90 38.92 21.34 -17.44
C LYS A 90 39.72 21.82 -16.24
N ASN A 91 40.96 22.20 -16.48
CA ASN A 91 41.90 22.64 -15.46
C ASN A 91 42.74 23.85 -15.88
N GLN A 92 42.27 24.64 -16.86
CA GLN A 92 42.89 25.90 -17.28
C GLN A 92 44.35 25.75 -17.75
N GLY A 93 44.69 24.60 -18.33
CA GLY A 93 46.03 24.31 -18.83
C GLY A 93 47.02 23.85 -17.75
N ILE A 94 46.63 23.79 -16.47
CA ILE A 94 47.50 23.34 -15.38
C ILE A 94 47.72 21.82 -15.50
N PRO A 95 48.97 21.36 -15.70
CA PRO A 95 49.25 19.94 -15.89
C PRO A 95 48.87 19.08 -14.68
N LEU A 96 48.42 17.86 -14.96
CA LEU A 96 47.92 16.91 -13.97
C LEU A 96 48.54 15.53 -14.16
N ARG A 97 48.66 14.78 -13.07
CA ARG A 97 48.82 13.32 -13.07
C ARG A 97 47.59 12.70 -12.46
N ILE A 98 46.99 11.74 -13.17
CA ILE A 98 45.79 11.03 -12.71
C ILE A 98 46.07 9.54 -12.75
N ASN A 99 45.74 8.88 -11.63
CA ASN A 99 45.76 7.43 -11.51
C ASN A 99 44.32 6.93 -11.44
N LEU A 100 43.92 6.09 -12.39
CA LEU A 100 42.65 5.38 -12.37
C LEU A 100 42.89 3.89 -12.17
N THR A 101 42.31 3.32 -11.11
CA THR A 101 42.32 1.88 -10.87
C THR A 101 40.90 1.38 -10.76
N SER A 102 40.50 0.43 -11.59
CA SER A 102 39.12 -0.06 -11.61
C SER A 102 38.98 -1.51 -11.19
N LYS A 103 38.02 -1.77 -10.31
CA LYS A 103 37.76 -3.10 -9.73
C LYS A 103 36.28 -3.39 -9.66
N SER A 104 35.93 -4.66 -9.47
CA SER A 104 34.52 -5.10 -9.48
C SER A 104 33.74 -4.82 -8.19
N SER A 105 34.43 -4.57 -7.08
CA SER A 105 33.84 -4.32 -5.76
C SER A 105 34.75 -3.44 -4.91
N ILE A 106 34.15 -2.68 -3.99
CA ILE A 106 34.83 -1.82 -3.02
C ILE A 106 35.76 -2.65 -2.11
N ASP A 107 35.41 -3.91 -1.86
CA ASP A 107 36.17 -4.83 -1.02
C ASP A 107 37.58 -5.11 -1.55
N LYS A 108 37.77 -5.03 -2.87
CA LYS A 108 39.06 -5.29 -3.51
C LYS A 108 40.05 -4.14 -3.36
N TYR A 109 39.65 -3.01 -2.77
CA TYR A 109 40.53 -1.87 -2.52
C TYR A 109 41.16 -1.88 -1.12
N ASN A 110 40.90 -2.90 -0.29
CA ASN A 110 41.50 -3.05 1.05
C ASN A 110 41.34 -1.80 1.94
N LEU A 111 40.16 -1.18 1.90
CA LEU A 111 39.85 -0.01 2.72
C LEU A 111 39.89 -0.33 4.22
N GLN A 112 40.31 0.64 5.04
CA GLN A 112 40.26 0.51 6.49
C GLN A 112 38.81 0.42 7.01
N LYS A 113 37.90 1.17 6.38
CA LYS A 113 36.48 1.20 6.71
C LYS A 113 35.65 1.11 5.43
N LYS A 114 34.63 0.25 5.44
CA LYS A 114 33.73 0.08 4.30
C LYS A 114 32.58 1.09 4.37
N PRO A 115 32.26 1.78 3.27
CA PRO A 115 31.10 2.64 3.23
C PRO A 115 29.82 1.82 3.29
N ARG A 116 28.81 2.35 3.97
CA ARG A 116 27.42 1.91 3.79
C ARG A 116 26.91 2.42 2.44
N GLY A 117 25.99 1.68 1.83
CA GLY A 117 25.32 2.12 0.60
C GLY A 117 24.62 3.48 0.79
N PRO A 118 24.35 4.22 -0.30
CA PRO A 118 23.62 5.47 -0.22
C PRO A 118 22.19 5.21 0.29
N SER A 119 21.65 6.15 1.05
CA SER A 119 20.30 6.07 1.61
C SER A 119 19.46 7.28 1.20
N SER A 120 18.24 7.05 0.75
CA SER A 120 17.23 8.08 0.47
C SER A 120 15.85 7.55 0.89
N ASP A 121 14.95 8.46 1.25
CA ASP A 121 13.62 8.12 1.77
C ASP A 121 12.75 7.35 0.75
N ASN A 122 12.98 7.57 -0.55
CA ASN A 122 12.07 7.09 -1.61
C ASN A 122 12.68 5.99 -2.51
N PHE A 123 13.98 5.76 -2.44
CA PHE A 123 14.69 4.90 -3.38
C PHE A 123 15.63 3.94 -2.66
N GLN A 124 15.68 2.71 -3.16
CA GLN A 124 16.77 1.78 -2.86
C GLN A 124 17.82 1.87 -3.95
N TYR A 125 19.06 2.06 -3.53
CA TYR A 125 20.22 2.12 -4.42
C TYR A 125 20.93 0.78 -4.41
N GLN A 126 21.00 0.14 -5.58
CA GLN A 126 21.60 -1.18 -5.70
C GLN A 126 22.87 -1.12 -6.53
N PHE A 127 23.97 -1.61 -5.94
CA PHE A 127 25.24 -1.77 -6.62
C PHE A 127 25.20 -3.02 -7.50
N ARG A 128 24.52 -2.94 -8.65
CA ARG A 128 24.49 -4.01 -9.67
C ARG A 128 25.46 -3.76 -10.82
N TYR A 129 26.01 -2.55 -10.90
CA TYR A 129 26.98 -2.18 -11.93
C TYR A 129 28.32 -2.91 -11.79
N ASN A 130 28.66 -3.39 -10.58
CA ASN A 130 29.84 -4.22 -10.31
C ASN A 130 31.14 -3.64 -10.89
N TYR A 131 31.27 -2.32 -10.85
CA TYR A 131 32.40 -1.59 -11.40
C TYR A 131 32.58 -0.30 -10.62
N ILE A 132 33.72 -0.18 -9.95
CA ILE A 132 34.13 1.00 -9.22
C ILE A 132 35.45 1.47 -9.81
N ILE A 133 35.55 2.77 -10.03
CA ILE A 133 36.79 3.43 -10.45
C ILE A 133 37.34 4.17 -9.23
N LYS A 134 38.55 3.83 -8.83
CA LYS A 134 39.33 4.65 -7.91
C LYS A 134 40.10 5.69 -8.72
N MET A 135 39.91 6.95 -8.41
CA MET A 135 40.56 8.09 -9.05
C MET A 135 41.37 8.86 -8.01
N TRP A 136 42.63 9.09 -8.33
CA TRP A 136 43.54 9.95 -7.57
C TRP A 136 44.20 10.94 -8.53
N ALA A 137 44.34 12.19 -8.09
CA ALA A 137 45.04 13.23 -8.83
C ALA A 137 46.09 13.89 -7.94
N ASN A 138 47.22 14.31 -8.50
CA ASN A 138 48.30 14.98 -7.75
C ASN A 138 47.96 16.43 -7.33
N SER A 139 46.94 17.03 -7.92
CA SER A 139 46.44 18.36 -7.56
C SER A 139 44.95 18.46 -7.87
N SER A 140 44.31 19.50 -7.33
CA SER A 140 42.88 19.70 -7.50
C SER A 140 42.52 19.98 -8.97
N ILE A 141 41.33 19.52 -9.36
CA ILE A 141 40.78 19.70 -10.71
C ILE A 141 39.58 20.65 -10.62
N LEU A 142 39.60 21.72 -11.43
CA LEU A 142 38.53 22.74 -11.41
C LEU A 142 37.16 22.17 -11.80
N ASN A 143 37.08 21.44 -12.91
CA ASN A 143 35.86 20.73 -13.31
C ASN A 143 36.21 19.38 -13.94
N LEU A 144 35.63 18.33 -13.36
CA LEU A 144 35.64 16.98 -13.89
C LEU A 144 34.23 16.58 -14.28
N THR A 145 33.99 16.37 -15.58
CA THR A 145 32.75 15.78 -16.09
C THR A 145 32.95 14.29 -16.32
N LEU A 146 32.04 13.49 -15.79
CA LEU A 146 32.00 12.04 -15.98
C LEU A 146 30.76 11.68 -16.79
N GLN A 147 30.93 10.85 -17.80
CA GLN A 147 29.87 10.37 -18.66
C GLN A 147 29.92 8.85 -18.80
N PHE A 148 28.74 8.23 -18.83
CA PHE A 148 28.55 6.80 -19.06
C PHE A 148 27.41 6.58 -20.07
N PHE A 149 27.65 5.84 -21.14
CA PHE A 149 26.64 5.39 -22.09
C PHE A 149 25.70 4.37 -21.41
N LYS A 150 24.41 4.70 -21.39
CA LYS A 150 23.34 3.85 -20.87
C LYS A 150 22.98 2.78 -21.90
N ASN A 151 23.92 1.84 -22.07
CA ASN A 151 23.86 0.77 -23.05
C ASN A 151 24.02 -0.60 -22.36
N SER A 152 23.19 -1.56 -22.76
CA SER A 152 23.21 -2.91 -22.20
C SER A 152 24.53 -3.64 -22.47
N GLN A 153 25.23 -3.31 -23.56
CA GLN A 153 26.58 -3.77 -23.84
C GLN A 153 27.56 -3.40 -22.73
N PHE A 154 27.36 -2.26 -22.05
CA PHE A 154 28.22 -1.80 -20.96
C PHE A 154 27.61 -2.02 -19.56
N GLY A 155 26.58 -2.88 -19.47
CA GLY A 155 25.96 -3.28 -18.21
C GLY A 155 24.83 -2.35 -17.73
N LEU A 156 24.41 -1.36 -18.53
CA LEU A 156 23.35 -0.41 -18.17
C LEU A 156 22.11 -0.61 -19.05
N LYS A 157 21.01 -1.07 -18.45
CA LYS A 157 19.73 -1.31 -19.16
C LYS A 157 18.96 -0.01 -19.40
N SER A 158 18.46 0.20 -20.61
CA SER A 158 17.74 1.42 -21.00
C SER A 158 16.44 1.67 -20.20
N ASN A 159 15.79 0.61 -19.71
CA ASN A 159 14.51 0.68 -18.97
C ASN A 159 14.67 0.85 -17.45
N LYS A 160 15.87 1.17 -16.98
CA LYS A 160 16.18 1.35 -15.56
C LYS A 160 16.73 2.75 -15.32
N ASP A 161 16.52 3.26 -14.13
CA ASP A 161 17.05 4.54 -13.69
C ASP A 161 18.36 4.31 -12.93
N TYR A 162 19.31 5.21 -13.13
CA TYR A 162 20.63 5.12 -12.51
C TYR A 162 21.08 6.46 -11.97
N VAL A 163 21.92 6.42 -10.94
CA VAL A 163 22.64 7.59 -10.43
C VAL A 163 24.11 7.26 -10.25
N ILE A 164 24.94 8.27 -10.38
CA ILE A 164 26.38 8.16 -10.12
C ILE A 164 26.62 8.49 -8.65
N GLY A 165 27.38 7.64 -7.98
CA GLY A 165 27.78 7.80 -6.60
C GLY A 165 29.28 8.01 -6.48
N ARG A 166 29.67 8.82 -5.50
CA ARG A 166 31.04 9.09 -5.10
C ARG A 166 31.26 8.65 -3.66
N TYR A 167 32.40 8.08 -3.37
CA TYR A 167 32.84 7.80 -2.01
C TYR A 167 34.27 8.34 -1.85
N LEU A 168 34.50 9.06 -0.76
CA LEU A 168 35.82 9.53 -0.36
C LEU A 168 36.29 8.64 0.78
N ASP A 169 37.54 8.17 0.71
CA ASP A 169 38.05 7.30 1.78
C ASP A 169 37.96 7.99 3.15
N GLY A 170 37.43 7.27 4.14
CA GLY A 170 37.14 7.78 5.48
C GLY A 170 35.68 8.18 5.73
N ASN A 171 34.87 8.38 4.70
CA ASN A 171 33.44 8.67 4.88
C ASN A 171 32.64 7.44 5.36
N ASP A 172 31.43 7.69 5.89
CA ASP A 172 30.56 6.60 6.37
C ASP A 172 29.69 5.98 5.25
N THR A 173 29.33 6.78 4.25
CA THR A 173 28.36 6.43 3.21
C THR A 173 28.80 6.95 1.84
N TRP A 174 28.30 6.32 0.78
CA TRP A 174 28.36 6.89 -0.57
C TRP A 174 27.52 8.18 -0.67
N GLU A 175 28.08 9.19 -1.31
CA GLU A 175 27.40 10.41 -1.72
C GLU A 175 26.78 10.23 -3.11
N ILE A 176 25.52 10.63 -3.29
CA ILE A 176 24.88 10.62 -4.60
C ILE A 176 25.18 11.95 -5.30
N LEU A 177 25.78 11.87 -6.49
CA LEU A 177 26.04 13.03 -7.33
C LEU A 177 24.81 13.39 -8.16
N GLU A 178 24.65 14.67 -8.46
CA GLU A 178 23.64 15.12 -9.42
C GLU A 178 23.93 14.48 -10.78
N THR A 179 23.04 13.58 -11.19
CA THR A 179 23.18 12.80 -12.41
C THR A 179 22.07 13.18 -13.38
N ILE A 180 22.44 13.55 -14.60
CA ILE A 180 21.52 13.93 -15.66
C ILE A 180 21.60 12.88 -16.75
N GLU A 181 20.44 12.41 -17.21
CA GLU A 181 20.35 11.53 -18.37
C GLU A 181 20.06 12.37 -19.62
N ILE A 182 20.97 12.32 -20.60
CA ILE A 182 20.89 13.06 -21.85
C ILE A 182 20.72 12.05 -22.98
N PHE A 183 19.59 12.10 -23.70
CA PHE A 183 19.41 11.28 -24.89
C PHE A 183 20.20 11.86 -26.07
N ASN A 184 21.04 11.05 -26.71
CA ASN A 184 21.80 11.45 -27.88
C ASN A 184 21.18 10.86 -29.15
N ASP A 185 20.55 11.74 -29.94
CA ASP A 185 19.87 11.37 -31.19
C ASP A 185 20.79 10.74 -32.23
N SER A 186 22.09 11.07 -32.23
CA SER A 186 23.04 10.57 -33.26
C SER A 186 23.39 9.10 -33.06
N ILE A 187 23.46 8.65 -31.82
CA ILE A 187 23.81 7.26 -31.46
C ILE A 187 22.61 6.46 -30.93
N GLN A 188 21.44 7.11 -30.81
CA GLN A 188 20.20 6.50 -30.29
C GLN A 188 20.36 5.88 -28.88
N GLU A 189 21.23 6.48 -28.08
CA GLU A 189 21.55 6.03 -26.72
C GLU A 189 21.51 7.20 -25.74
N SER A 190 21.09 6.94 -24.52
CA SER A 190 21.20 7.91 -23.42
C SER A 190 22.60 7.89 -22.81
N ILE A 191 23.06 9.05 -22.34
CA ILE A 191 24.31 9.22 -21.59
C ILE A 191 23.95 9.70 -20.19
N LEU A 192 24.47 9.03 -19.16
CA LEU A 192 24.44 9.49 -17.78
C LEU A 192 25.63 10.42 -17.58
N GLN A 193 25.39 11.67 -17.18
CA GLN A 193 26.42 12.67 -16.96
C GLN A 193 26.36 13.19 -15.52
N THR A 194 27.53 13.43 -14.93
CA THR A 194 27.68 14.21 -13.70
C THR A 194 28.90 15.11 -13.78
N GLU A 195 28.89 16.20 -13.01
CA GLU A 195 30.00 17.14 -12.90
C GLU A 195 30.45 17.24 -11.44
N ILE A 196 31.77 17.17 -11.25
CA ILE A 196 32.42 17.38 -9.96
C ILE A 196 33.25 18.66 -10.09
N ILE A 197 32.78 19.72 -9.43
CA ILE A 197 33.45 21.01 -9.36
C ILE A 197 34.43 20.97 -8.17
N ASP A 198 35.61 21.53 -8.34
CA ASP A 198 36.66 21.60 -7.31
C ASP A 198 36.99 20.22 -6.71
N PHE A 199 37.30 19.25 -7.56
CA PHE A 199 37.78 17.93 -7.13
C PHE A 199 39.12 18.11 -6.39
N GLU A 200 39.20 17.70 -5.11
CA GLU A 200 40.41 17.89 -4.31
C GLU A 200 41.52 16.92 -4.71
N GLY A 201 42.75 17.42 -4.86
CA GLY A 201 43.91 16.58 -5.12
C GLY A 201 44.39 15.79 -3.90
N GLU A 202 45.30 14.85 -4.13
CA GLU A 202 45.98 14.06 -3.11
C GLU A 202 45.03 13.20 -2.23
N GLN A 203 43.87 12.82 -2.79
CA GLN A 203 42.87 11.98 -2.13
C GLN A 203 42.36 10.89 -3.07
N ASP A 204 41.92 9.76 -2.48
CA ASP A 204 41.34 8.64 -3.22
C ASP A 204 39.81 8.77 -3.30
N TYR A 205 39.30 8.98 -4.52
CA TYR A 205 37.88 9.03 -4.82
C TYR A 205 37.43 7.73 -5.48
N TYR A 206 36.32 7.18 -5.02
CA TYR A 206 35.71 5.99 -5.60
C TYR A 206 34.42 6.39 -6.28
N ILE A 207 34.26 6.03 -7.54
CA ILE A 207 33.11 6.40 -8.36
C ILE A 207 32.45 5.13 -8.88
N THR A 208 31.12 5.07 -8.83
CA THR A 208 30.31 3.98 -9.37
C THR A 208 28.93 4.45 -9.79
N ILE A 209 28.18 3.58 -10.45
CA ILE A 209 26.77 3.74 -10.76
C ILE A 209 25.93 2.85 -9.83
N PHE A 210 24.81 3.39 -9.36
CA PHE A 210 23.77 2.67 -8.62
C PHE A 210 22.49 2.59 -9.45
N GLU A 211 21.86 1.42 -9.48
CA GLU A 211 20.50 1.24 -10.03
C GLU A 211 19.46 1.70 -9.01
N LEU A 212 18.46 2.46 -9.45
CA LEU A 212 17.35 2.92 -8.62
C LEU A 212 16.20 1.92 -8.68
N GLU A 213 15.81 1.40 -7.53
CA GLU A 213 14.53 0.69 -7.36
C GLU A 213 13.60 1.50 -6.46
N ARG A 214 12.40 1.79 -6.96
CA ARG A 214 11.36 2.46 -6.16
C ARG A 214 10.84 1.50 -5.10
N ILE A 215 10.74 1.98 -3.87
CA ILE A 215 10.12 1.22 -2.78
C ILE A 215 8.61 1.18 -3.06
N SER A 216 8.06 -0.02 -3.32
CA SER A 216 6.61 -0.23 -3.44
C SER A 216 6.05 -0.83 -2.16
N TYR A 217 4.88 -0.32 -1.75
CA TYR A 217 4.13 -0.77 -0.58
C TYR A 217 2.87 -1.57 -0.97
N ASP A 218 2.78 -2.08 -2.20
CA ASP A 218 1.58 -2.76 -2.71
C ASP A 218 1.18 -4.00 -1.87
N TRP A 219 2.16 -4.64 -1.22
CA TRP A 219 1.92 -5.79 -0.34
C TRP A 219 1.06 -5.47 0.90
N ILE A 220 1.03 -4.20 1.34
CA ILE A 220 0.22 -3.78 2.50
C ILE A 220 -1.26 -4.05 2.22
N TRP A 221 -1.72 -3.82 0.99
CA TRP A 221 -3.10 -4.10 0.61
C TRP A 221 -3.46 -5.57 0.73
N ILE A 222 -2.55 -6.47 0.36
CA ILE A 222 -2.75 -7.93 0.50
C ILE A 222 -2.98 -8.29 1.97
N VAL A 223 -2.18 -7.74 2.89
CA VAL A 223 -2.31 -7.99 4.33
C VAL A 223 -3.62 -7.44 4.88
N ILE A 224 -4.05 -6.25 4.44
CA ILE A 224 -5.35 -5.67 4.82
C ILE A 224 -6.50 -6.57 4.36
N PHE A 225 -6.49 -7.02 3.09
CA PHE A 225 -7.54 -7.90 2.55
C PHE A 225 -7.62 -9.23 3.31
N LEU A 226 -6.48 -9.88 3.59
CA LEU A 226 -6.45 -11.13 4.35
C LEU A 226 -6.99 -10.95 5.77
N SER A 227 -6.66 -9.83 6.42
CA SER A 227 -7.15 -9.50 7.76
C SER A 227 -8.67 -9.33 7.77
N VAL A 228 -9.22 -8.61 6.79
CA VAL A 228 -10.66 -8.38 6.67
C VAL A 228 -11.41 -9.69 6.45
N ILE A 229 -10.93 -10.58 5.56
CA ILE A 229 -11.53 -11.91 5.34
C ILE A 229 -11.54 -12.73 6.63
N GLY A 230 -10.44 -12.71 7.39
CA GLY A 230 -10.36 -13.38 8.69
C GLY A 230 -11.41 -12.89 9.68
N VAL A 231 -11.60 -11.56 9.79
CA VAL A 231 -12.63 -10.97 10.65
C VAL A 231 -14.03 -11.40 10.23
N PHE A 232 -14.34 -11.39 8.92
CA PHE A 232 -15.64 -11.86 8.42
C PHE A 232 -15.91 -13.33 8.74
N ALA A 233 -14.91 -14.21 8.59
CA ALA A 233 -15.05 -15.61 8.94
C ALA A 233 -15.37 -15.81 10.43
N VAL A 234 -14.69 -15.06 11.31
CA VAL A 234 -14.95 -15.08 12.76
C VAL A 234 -16.37 -14.64 13.07
N VAL A 235 -16.86 -13.54 12.47
CA VAL A 235 -18.22 -13.04 12.67
C VAL A 235 -19.28 -14.09 12.26
N ILE A 236 -19.09 -14.78 11.14
CA ILE A 236 -20.00 -15.85 10.68
C ILE A 236 -20.02 -17.01 11.69
N ILE A 237 -18.85 -17.44 12.18
CA ILE A 237 -18.75 -18.53 13.16
C ILE A 237 -19.45 -18.16 14.48
N LEU A 238 -19.22 -16.95 14.98
CA LEU A 238 -19.86 -16.45 16.20
C LEU A 238 -21.40 -16.41 16.03
N THR A 239 -21.87 -15.88 14.91
CA THR A 239 -23.32 -15.82 14.60
C THR A 239 -23.97 -17.20 14.64
N LYS A 240 -23.30 -18.23 14.10
CA LYS A 240 -23.79 -19.61 14.15
C LYS A 240 -23.81 -20.17 15.58
N GLN A 241 -22.76 -19.94 16.36
CA GLN A 241 -22.68 -20.41 17.75
C GLN A 241 -23.78 -19.77 18.61
N ASP A 242 -23.97 -18.47 18.49
CA ASP A 242 -25.02 -17.73 19.18
C ASP A 242 -26.40 -18.25 18.78
N TYR A 243 -26.61 -18.53 17.50
CA TYR A 243 -27.85 -19.12 17.01
C TYR A 243 -28.10 -20.53 17.59
N ILE A 244 -27.09 -21.39 17.62
CA ILE A 244 -27.20 -22.73 18.21
C ILE A 244 -27.49 -22.64 19.72
N ASN A 245 -26.83 -21.74 20.44
CA ASN A 245 -27.06 -21.52 21.86
C ASN A 245 -28.50 -21.03 22.13
N PHE A 246 -29.00 -20.11 21.30
CA PHE A 246 -30.41 -19.71 21.32
C PHE A 246 -31.35 -20.91 21.12
N LEU A 247 -31.06 -21.79 20.16
CA LEU A 247 -31.88 -22.97 19.90
C LEU A 247 -31.91 -23.95 21.08
N LYS A 248 -30.81 -24.10 21.82
CA LYS A 248 -30.70 -24.98 22.99
C LYS A 248 -31.40 -24.41 24.23
N THR A 249 -31.43 -23.08 24.38
CA THR A 249 -31.93 -22.40 25.59
C THR A 249 -33.40 -21.95 25.48
N ARG A 250 -33.98 -21.94 24.27
CA ARG A 250 -35.38 -21.56 24.07
C ARG A 250 -36.36 -22.48 24.81
N THR A 251 -37.46 -21.91 25.27
CA THR A 251 -38.54 -22.60 26.00
C THR A 251 -39.74 -22.97 25.11
N VAL A 252 -39.55 -22.96 23.78
CA VAL A 252 -40.64 -23.20 22.83
C VAL A 252 -41.00 -24.69 22.81
N PRO A 253 -42.27 -25.07 23.02
CA PRO A 253 -42.69 -26.47 22.89
C PRO A 253 -42.50 -26.93 21.44
N ILE A 254 -41.78 -28.05 21.29
CA ILE A 254 -41.55 -28.73 20.02
C ILE A 254 -42.52 -29.91 19.98
N ASP A 255 -43.50 -29.85 19.09
CA ASP A 255 -44.31 -31.02 18.76
C ASP A 255 -43.51 -31.84 17.74
N LYS A 256 -42.92 -32.94 18.21
CA LYS A 256 -42.02 -33.77 17.40
C LYS A 256 -42.78 -34.68 16.42
N GLY A 257 -44.11 -34.77 16.51
CA GLY A 257 -44.89 -35.69 15.68
C GLY A 257 -44.31 -37.12 15.69
N ALA A 258 -44.06 -37.69 14.51
CA ALA A 258 -43.47 -39.03 14.36
C ALA A 258 -41.93 -39.07 14.46
N HIS A 259 -41.25 -37.93 14.66
CA HIS A 259 -39.80 -37.88 14.74
C HIS A 259 -39.29 -38.27 16.13
N GLN A 260 -38.36 -39.23 16.20
CA GLN A 260 -37.80 -39.74 17.46
C GLN A 260 -36.50 -39.04 17.91
N LEU A 261 -36.07 -37.97 17.24
CA LEU A 261 -34.76 -37.36 17.47
C LEU A 261 -34.75 -36.40 18.69
N SER A 262 -33.57 -36.23 19.30
CA SER A 262 -33.29 -35.11 20.20
C SER A 262 -32.93 -33.84 19.42
N LEU A 263 -32.97 -32.66 20.06
CA LEU A 263 -32.55 -31.43 19.40
C LEU A 263 -31.05 -31.46 19.09
N GLU A 264 -30.26 -32.06 19.98
CA GLU A 264 -28.83 -32.29 19.84
C GLU A 264 -28.55 -33.14 18.60
N GLU A 265 -29.22 -34.28 18.44
CA GLU A 265 -29.09 -35.14 17.25
C GLU A 265 -29.50 -34.42 15.97
N VAL A 266 -30.50 -33.53 16.04
CA VAL A 266 -30.90 -32.68 14.91
C VAL A 266 -29.77 -31.74 14.51
N LEU A 267 -29.14 -31.07 15.48
CA LEU A 267 -28.07 -30.10 15.23
C LEU A 267 -26.70 -30.75 14.93
N GLU A 268 -26.44 -31.98 15.35
CA GLU A 268 -25.16 -32.67 15.10
C GLU A 268 -25.04 -33.27 13.70
N ASN A 269 -26.16 -33.45 13.00
CA ASN A 269 -26.13 -34.06 11.67
C ASN A 269 -25.44 -33.15 10.64
N LYS A 270 -24.42 -33.72 9.95
CA LYS A 270 -23.58 -33.02 8.97
C LYS A 270 -24.36 -32.32 7.86
N ASN A 271 -25.40 -32.96 7.32
CA ASN A 271 -26.20 -32.39 6.23
C ASN A 271 -27.12 -31.27 6.74
N ARG A 272 -27.72 -31.44 7.92
CA ARG A 272 -28.52 -30.39 8.57
C ARG A 272 -27.67 -29.18 8.93
N ASN A 273 -26.43 -29.39 9.39
CA ASN A 273 -25.47 -28.30 9.62
C ASN A 273 -25.16 -27.53 8.33
N LYS A 274 -24.87 -28.22 7.21
CA LYS A 274 -24.68 -27.55 5.92
C LYS A 274 -25.88 -26.69 5.51
N ILE A 275 -27.10 -27.17 5.77
CA ILE A 275 -28.34 -26.44 5.47
C ILE A 275 -28.49 -25.22 6.38
N ILE A 276 -28.26 -25.38 7.68
CA ILE A 276 -28.30 -24.27 8.65
C ILE A 276 -27.27 -23.19 8.27
N ASP A 277 -26.06 -23.59 7.92
CA ASP A 277 -24.99 -22.68 7.48
C ASP A 277 -25.40 -21.88 6.26
N ALA A 278 -25.95 -22.54 5.24
CA ALA A 278 -26.42 -21.87 4.03
C ALA A 278 -27.58 -20.89 4.30
N ILE A 279 -28.48 -21.20 5.25
CA ILE A 279 -29.61 -20.34 5.64
C ILE A 279 -29.17 -19.18 6.54
N LEU A 280 -28.16 -19.36 7.38
CA LEU A 280 -27.59 -18.29 8.21
C LEU A 280 -26.75 -17.31 7.37
N GLU A 281 -26.01 -17.83 6.39
CA GLU A 281 -25.25 -17.01 5.44
C GLU A 281 -26.17 -16.22 4.49
N ASP A 282 -27.26 -16.83 4.03
CA ASP A 282 -28.25 -16.19 3.14
C ASP A 282 -29.70 -16.38 3.64
N PRO A 283 -30.16 -15.59 4.64
CA PRO A 283 -31.51 -15.69 5.15
C PRO A 283 -32.56 -15.36 4.09
N GLY A 284 -33.46 -16.31 3.82
CA GLY A 284 -34.44 -16.21 2.73
C GLY A 284 -34.02 -16.95 1.47
N ILE A 285 -32.97 -17.78 1.53
CA ILE A 285 -32.53 -18.64 0.44
C ILE A 285 -33.66 -19.58 -0.07
N HIS A 286 -33.71 -19.74 -1.39
CA HIS A 286 -34.67 -20.61 -2.07
C HIS A 286 -34.23 -22.07 -2.07
N PHE A 287 -35.19 -23.00 -2.19
CA PHE A 287 -34.93 -24.44 -2.24
C PHE A 287 -33.87 -24.85 -3.27
N ASN A 288 -33.95 -24.31 -4.49
CA ASN A 288 -33.00 -24.66 -5.57
C ASN A 288 -31.58 -24.16 -5.29
N GLU A 289 -31.45 -23.03 -4.59
CA GLU A 289 -30.13 -22.50 -4.23
C GLU A 289 -29.53 -23.28 -3.06
N LEU A 290 -30.37 -23.74 -2.12
CA LEU A 290 -29.96 -24.71 -1.10
C LEU A 290 -29.46 -26.02 -1.73
N LEU A 291 -30.11 -26.54 -2.78
CA LEU A 291 -29.62 -27.74 -3.48
C LEU A 291 -28.21 -27.53 -4.02
N ARG A 292 -27.95 -26.38 -4.64
CA ARG A 292 -26.64 -26.04 -5.20
C ARG A 292 -25.58 -25.89 -4.10
N LYS A 293 -25.87 -25.13 -3.05
CA LYS A 293 -24.92 -24.88 -1.94
C LYS A 293 -24.63 -26.12 -1.10
N THR A 294 -25.60 -27.02 -0.94
CA THR A 294 -25.47 -28.19 -0.04
C THR A 294 -25.08 -29.48 -0.76
N GLU A 295 -25.22 -29.53 -2.09
CA GLU A 295 -24.97 -30.69 -2.96
C GLU A 295 -25.81 -31.92 -2.56
N LEU A 296 -26.99 -31.70 -1.97
CA LEU A 296 -27.90 -32.77 -1.55
C LEU A 296 -28.87 -33.15 -2.67
N ALA A 297 -29.26 -34.43 -2.69
CA ALA A 297 -30.36 -34.88 -3.55
C ALA A 297 -31.69 -34.21 -3.13
N PRO A 298 -32.58 -33.86 -4.07
CA PRO A 298 -33.82 -33.13 -3.77
C PRO A 298 -34.68 -33.71 -2.65
N GLY A 299 -34.90 -35.04 -2.66
CA GLY A 299 -35.68 -35.70 -1.61
C GLY A 299 -34.99 -35.67 -0.24
N ASN A 300 -33.66 -35.73 -0.21
CA ASN A 300 -32.88 -35.68 1.02
C ASN A 300 -32.89 -34.26 1.62
N LEU A 301 -32.72 -33.23 0.79
CA LEU A 301 -32.84 -31.84 1.23
C LEU A 301 -34.24 -31.56 1.78
N ALA A 302 -35.29 -32.02 1.08
CA ALA A 302 -36.67 -31.86 1.52
C ALA A 302 -36.91 -32.48 2.90
N TRP A 303 -36.42 -33.71 3.13
CA TRP A 303 -36.51 -34.38 4.43
C TRP A 303 -35.75 -33.62 5.52
N HIS A 304 -34.52 -33.20 5.26
CA HIS A 304 -33.73 -32.45 6.24
C HIS A 304 -34.37 -31.09 6.59
N LEU A 305 -34.95 -30.38 5.62
CA LEU A 305 -35.67 -29.13 5.85
C LEU A 305 -36.94 -29.35 6.67
N ASP A 306 -37.68 -30.43 6.42
CA ASP A 306 -38.87 -30.82 7.18
C ASP A 306 -38.54 -31.12 8.65
N VAL A 307 -37.46 -31.86 8.90
CA VAL A 307 -36.93 -32.08 10.26
C VAL A 307 -36.52 -30.75 10.90
N LEU A 308 -35.75 -29.90 10.20
CA LEU A 308 -35.31 -28.63 10.76
C LEU A 308 -36.48 -27.67 11.05
N GLU A 309 -37.53 -27.68 10.23
CA GLU A 309 -38.74 -26.90 10.46
C GLU A 309 -39.57 -27.43 11.63
N THR A 310 -39.73 -28.75 11.73
CA THR A 310 -40.45 -29.40 12.85
C THR A 310 -39.82 -29.02 14.19
N TYR A 311 -38.49 -29.04 14.25
CA TYR A 311 -37.74 -28.63 15.44
C TYR A 311 -37.61 -27.11 15.55
N LYS A 312 -38.33 -26.33 14.73
CA LYS A 312 -38.30 -24.86 14.71
C LYS A 312 -36.88 -24.31 14.63
N VAL A 313 -35.96 -25.01 13.98
CA VAL A 313 -34.59 -24.54 13.72
C VAL A 313 -34.58 -23.61 12.51
N ILE A 314 -35.52 -23.76 11.60
CA ILE A 314 -35.74 -22.86 10.47
C ILE A 314 -37.24 -22.60 10.33
N GLY A 315 -37.59 -21.51 9.66
CA GLY A 315 -38.94 -21.23 9.18
C GLY A 315 -38.98 -21.22 7.66
N LYS A 316 -40.14 -21.53 7.09
CA LYS A 316 -40.40 -21.34 5.66
C LYS A 316 -41.45 -20.26 5.43
N ARG A 317 -41.30 -19.49 4.36
CA ARG A 317 -42.27 -18.47 3.95
C ARG A 317 -42.48 -18.53 2.44
N ARG A 318 -43.72 -18.32 2.00
CA ARG A 318 -44.01 -18.15 0.59
C ARG A 318 -43.76 -16.70 0.19
N VAL A 319 -42.89 -16.48 -0.79
CA VAL A 319 -42.61 -15.17 -1.39
C VAL A 319 -42.87 -15.31 -2.90
N GLY A 320 -43.99 -14.74 -3.35
CA GLY A 320 -44.48 -14.93 -4.71
C GLY A 320 -44.75 -16.41 -5.03
N ARG A 321 -44.06 -16.94 -6.04
CA ARG A 321 -44.17 -18.35 -6.48
C ARG A 321 -43.21 -19.30 -5.77
N TYR A 322 -42.26 -18.76 -4.99
CA TYR A 322 -41.19 -19.53 -4.40
C TYR A 322 -41.35 -19.70 -2.89
N LEU A 323 -40.77 -20.78 -2.38
CA LEU A 323 -40.60 -21.03 -0.95
C LEU A 323 -39.20 -20.57 -0.57
N VAL A 324 -39.10 -19.75 0.47
CA VAL A 324 -37.84 -19.30 1.07
C VAL A 324 -37.69 -19.85 2.47
N TYR A 325 -36.46 -20.11 2.88
CA TYR A 325 -36.12 -20.61 4.20
C TYR A 325 -35.31 -19.56 4.97
N LEU A 326 -35.63 -19.38 6.24
CA LEU A 326 -35.01 -18.39 7.11
C LEU A 326 -34.72 -19.01 8.48
N PRO A 327 -33.74 -18.47 9.24
CA PRO A 327 -33.57 -18.87 10.63
C PRO A 327 -34.84 -18.60 11.43
N TYR A 328 -35.20 -19.52 12.32
CA TYR A 328 -36.31 -19.35 13.23
C TYR A 328 -35.88 -18.58 14.46
N TYR A 329 -36.14 -17.27 14.46
CA TYR A 329 -36.11 -16.47 15.68
C TYR A 329 -37.50 -16.49 16.31
N GLN A 330 -37.58 -16.73 17.62
CA GLN A 330 -38.84 -16.52 18.34
C GLN A 330 -39.26 -15.06 18.11
N LYS A 331 -40.54 -14.82 17.81
CA LYS A 331 -41.07 -13.46 17.79
C LYS A 331 -40.96 -12.91 19.21
N ASN A 332 -39.84 -12.29 19.54
CA ASN A 332 -39.72 -11.51 20.75
C ASN A 332 -40.72 -10.36 20.63
N PRO A 333 -41.72 -10.23 21.52
CA PRO A 333 -42.63 -9.10 21.48
C PRO A 333 -41.87 -7.76 21.48
N ILE A 334 -40.72 -7.70 22.15
CA ILE A 334 -39.82 -6.54 22.19
C ILE A 334 -39.22 -6.25 20.81
N SER A 335 -38.75 -7.24 20.04
CA SER A 335 -38.16 -6.97 18.71
C SER A 335 -39.21 -6.45 17.71
N ASN A 336 -40.48 -6.84 17.87
CA ASN A 336 -41.59 -6.30 17.07
C ASN A 336 -42.01 -4.89 17.52
N ILE A 337 -41.92 -4.59 18.83
CA ILE A 337 -42.11 -3.23 19.36
C ILE A 337 -41.01 -2.31 18.82
N ASP A 338 -39.76 -2.75 18.91
CA ASP A 338 -38.58 -2.01 18.43
C ASP A 338 -38.65 -1.77 16.91
N LEU A 339 -39.02 -2.78 16.11
CA LEU A 339 -39.25 -2.61 14.66
C LEU A 339 -40.40 -1.63 14.32
N LYS A 340 -41.43 -1.52 15.17
CA LYS A 340 -42.56 -0.59 14.99
C LYS A 340 -42.25 0.83 15.44
N LEU A 341 -41.29 0.98 16.37
CA LEU A 341 -40.77 2.25 16.85
C LEU A 341 -39.71 2.81 15.89
N GLN A 342 -38.76 1.99 15.44
CA GLN A 342 -37.69 2.37 14.50
C GLN A 342 -38.21 2.93 13.17
N LYS A 343 -39.39 2.49 12.72
CA LYS A 343 -40.05 3.03 11.52
C LYS A 343 -40.58 4.47 11.68
N SER A 344 -40.50 5.06 12.87
CA SER A 344 -41.00 6.42 13.13
C SER A 344 -40.15 7.14 14.17
N GLU A 345 -39.16 7.88 13.69
CA GLU A 345 -38.26 8.73 14.48
C GLU A 345 -39.02 9.67 15.44
N LEU A 346 -40.15 10.24 15.00
CA LEU A 346 -40.98 11.10 15.84
C LEU A 346 -41.67 10.33 17.00
N THR A 347 -42.01 9.05 16.81
CA THR A 347 -42.57 8.22 17.89
C THR A 347 -41.53 8.00 18.98
N LEU A 348 -40.27 7.77 18.60
CA LEU A 348 -39.15 7.60 19.54
C LEU A 348 -38.88 8.88 20.33
N LYS A 349 -38.79 10.03 19.65
CA LYS A 349 -38.60 11.33 20.33
C LYS A 349 -39.73 11.65 21.31
N VAL A 350 -40.97 11.29 20.98
CA VAL A 350 -42.11 11.47 21.88
C VAL A 350 -41.99 10.55 23.12
N LEU A 351 -41.53 9.32 22.94
CA LEU A 351 -41.30 8.38 24.04
C LEU A 351 -40.18 8.87 24.97
N GLU A 352 -39.03 9.23 24.41
CA GLU A 352 -37.87 9.79 25.12
C GLU A 352 -38.27 11.01 25.95
N MET A 353 -39.02 11.96 25.37
CA MET A 353 -39.53 13.13 26.10
C MET A 353 -40.47 12.78 27.27
N ILE A 354 -41.19 11.66 27.21
CA ILE A 354 -42.07 11.20 28.30
C ILE A 354 -41.25 10.48 29.38
N GLU A 355 -40.18 9.79 29.00
CA GLU A 355 -39.24 9.13 29.91
C GLU A 355 -38.39 10.15 30.68
N GLU A 356 -37.87 11.17 29.99
CA GLU A 356 -37.11 12.27 30.58
C GLU A 356 -37.96 13.16 31.48
N GLU A 357 -39.22 13.39 31.11
CA GLU A 357 -40.15 14.25 31.86
C GLU A 357 -41.49 13.52 32.12
N PRO A 358 -41.54 12.57 33.06
CA PRO A 358 -42.77 11.88 33.43
C PRO A 358 -43.86 12.86 33.87
N GLY A 359 -45.02 12.78 33.23
CA GLY A 359 -46.14 13.69 33.43
C GLY A 359 -46.22 14.83 32.43
N ILE A 360 -45.39 14.82 31.38
CA ILE A 360 -45.44 15.80 30.29
C ILE A 360 -46.82 15.81 29.60
N ILE A 361 -47.25 16.98 29.13
CA ILE A 361 -48.52 17.20 28.44
C ILE A 361 -48.31 17.41 26.94
N ASN A 362 -49.30 17.07 26.12
CA ASN A 362 -49.26 17.26 24.66
C ASN A 362 -48.80 18.66 24.24
N LYS A 363 -49.33 19.72 24.85
CA LYS A 363 -48.98 21.11 24.52
C LYS A 363 -47.47 21.41 24.65
N LYS A 364 -46.78 20.72 25.58
CA LYS A 364 -45.34 20.90 25.80
C LYS A 364 -44.52 20.13 24.77
N MET A 365 -44.96 18.92 24.42
CA MET A 365 -44.37 18.13 23.32
C MET A 365 -44.53 18.80 21.96
N THR A 366 -45.72 19.33 21.64
CA THR A 366 -45.96 20.06 20.37
C THR A 366 -45.04 21.26 20.23
N LYS A 367 -44.80 22.00 21.33
CA LYS A 367 -43.95 23.20 21.31
C LYS A 367 -42.46 22.85 21.17
N ARG A 368 -41.98 21.81 21.86
CA ARG A 368 -40.57 21.41 21.82
C ARG A 368 -40.19 20.74 20.51
N LEU A 369 -41.07 19.87 19.98
CA LEU A 369 -40.81 19.15 18.73
C LEU A 369 -41.21 19.96 17.49
N ASN A 370 -41.87 21.11 17.65
CA ASN A 370 -42.44 21.91 16.56
C ASN A 370 -43.37 21.10 15.63
N VAL A 371 -44.25 20.29 16.24
CA VAL A 371 -45.18 19.38 15.56
C VAL A 371 -46.61 19.69 16.00
N ASP A 372 -47.57 19.53 15.09
CA ASP A 372 -48.97 19.81 15.38
C ASP A 372 -49.57 18.86 16.43
N HIS A 373 -50.64 19.32 17.08
CA HIS A 373 -51.28 18.59 18.16
C HIS A 373 -51.91 17.25 17.74
N LYS A 374 -52.42 17.12 16.51
CA LYS A 374 -53.02 15.87 16.03
C LYS A 374 -51.94 14.81 15.81
N THR A 375 -50.78 15.21 15.30
CA THR A 375 -49.64 14.32 15.09
C THR A 375 -49.08 13.82 16.44
N ILE A 376 -48.86 14.70 17.43
CA ILE A 376 -48.47 14.26 18.79
C ILE A 376 -49.53 13.35 19.42
N HIS A 377 -50.81 13.63 19.21
CA HIS A 377 -51.90 12.77 19.69
C HIS A 377 -51.86 11.37 19.05
N TYR A 378 -51.56 11.28 17.75
CA TYR A 378 -51.37 10.01 17.06
C TYR A 378 -50.22 9.20 17.69
N HIS A 379 -49.05 9.81 17.89
CA HIS A 379 -47.88 9.13 18.44
C HIS A 379 -48.09 8.69 19.89
N THR A 380 -48.67 9.54 20.74
CA THR A 380 -49.00 9.17 22.13
C THR A 380 -50.02 8.03 22.20
N ASN A 381 -51.06 8.02 21.36
CA ASN A 381 -52.00 6.89 21.28
C ASN A 381 -51.32 5.62 20.75
N LYS A 382 -50.40 5.74 19.80
CA LYS A 382 -49.61 4.61 19.29
C LYS A 382 -48.77 3.99 20.41
N LEU A 383 -48.11 4.81 21.23
CA LEU A 383 -47.32 4.36 22.38
C LEU A 383 -48.19 3.72 23.47
N ILE A 384 -49.39 4.25 23.75
CA ILE A 384 -50.35 3.62 24.67
C ILE A 384 -50.79 2.24 24.16
N LYS A 385 -51.06 2.10 22.85
CA LYS A 385 -51.43 0.80 22.25
C LYS A 385 -50.31 -0.23 22.28
N LEU A 386 -49.06 0.23 22.34
CA LEU A 386 -47.88 -0.62 22.52
C LEU A 386 -47.57 -0.89 24.00
N ASP A 387 -48.40 -0.39 24.90
CA ASP A 387 -48.27 -0.49 26.36
C ASP A 387 -47.00 0.16 26.95
N LEU A 388 -46.37 1.07 26.20
CA LEU A 388 -45.12 1.73 26.62
C LEU A 388 -45.35 2.94 27.53
N ILE A 389 -46.51 3.59 27.42
CA ILE A 389 -46.85 4.76 28.24
C ILE A 389 -48.27 4.64 28.78
N LYS A 390 -48.51 5.22 29.96
CA LYS A 390 -49.83 5.38 30.57
C LYS A 390 -50.23 6.85 30.51
N ALA A 391 -51.54 7.12 30.43
CA ALA A 391 -52.05 8.49 30.47
C ALA A 391 -52.98 8.70 31.65
N GLN A 392 -52.74 9.76 32.41
CA GLN A 392 -53.52 10.13 33.58
C GLN A 392 -54.17 11.50 33.38
N LYS A 393 -55.43 11.62 33.79
CA LYS A 393 -56.16 12.89 33.74
C LYS A 393 -55.98 13.62 35.06
N GLU A 394 -55.48 14.84 35.00
CA GLU A 394 -55.35 15.73 36.16
C GLU A 394 -56.02 17.06 35.83
N GLY A 395 -57.23 17.25 36.38
CA GLY A 395 -58.11 18.36 36.04
C GLY A 395 -58.45 18.40 34.55
N ARG A 396 -58.11 19.52 33.88
CA ARG A 396 -58.31 19.73 32.43
C ARG A 396 -57.14 19.25 31.57
N LYS A 397 -56.07 18.71 32.15
CA LYS A 397 -54.85 18.29 31.44
C LYS A 397 -54.73 16.76 31.42
N LYS A 398 -54.21 16.22 30.31
CA LYS A 398 -53.84 14.80 30.18
C LYS A 398 -52.31 14.71 30.23
N LYS A 399 -51.79 14.06 31.27
CA LYS A 399 -50.35 13.84 31.51
C LYS A 399 -49.98 12.43 31.08
N PHE A 400 -48.78 12.25 30.53
CA PHE A 400 -48.27 10.96 30.06
C PHE A 400 -47.07 10.53 30.89
N TYR A 401 -47.02 9.24 31.23
CA TYR A 401 -45.98 8.64 32.07
C TYR A 401 -45.45 7.36 31.40
N PRO A 402 -44.17 7.01 31.55
CA PRO A 402 -43.66 5.72 31.11
C PRO A 402 -44.36 4.59 31.87
N ASN A 403 -44.68 3.50 31.18
CA ASN A 403 -45.23 2.31 31.81
C ASN A 403 -44.08 1.41 32.28
N LEU A 404 -43.50 1.71 33.44
CA LEU A 404 -42.33 0.98 33.97
C LEU A 404 -42.57 -0.52 34.21
N GLU A 405 -43.82 -0.97 34.23
CA GLU A 405 -44.18 -2.38 34.35
C GLU A 405 -44.11 -3.15 33.01
N ALA A 406 -43.99 -2.44 31.88
CA ALA A 406 -43.94 -3.07 30.57
C ALA A 406 -42.62 -3.82 30.35
N ASP A 407 -42.69 -4.96 29.65
CA ASP A 407 -41.53 -5.82 29.31
C ASP A 407 -40.37 -5.04 28.65
N TYR A 408 -40.68 -3.94 27.96
CA TYR A 408 -39.71 -3.03 27.35
C TYR A 408 -38.75 -2.39 28.39
N TYR A 409 -39.25 -2.02 29.57
CA TYR A 409 -38.45 -1.35 30.61
C TYR A 409 -37.78 -2.32 31.58
N ASN A 410 -38.33 -3.53 31.75
CA ASN A 410 -37.80 -4.51 32.70
C ASN A 410 -36.52 -5.21 32.24
N ASN A 411 -36.22 -5.19 30.93
CA ASN A 411 -35.07 -5.89 30.36
C ASN A 411 -33.88 -4.98 29.97
N THR A 412 -34.04 -3.66 30.00
CA THR A 412 -32.94 -2.69 29.79
C THR A 412 -32.08 -2.48 31.03
N ALA A 413 -32.49 -3.00 32.19
CA ALA A 413 -31.80 -2.85 33.48
C ALA A 413 -30.73 -3.94 33.75
N THR A 414 -30.53 -4.89 32.84
CA THR A 414 -29.45 -5.89 32.96
C THR A 414 -28.49 -5.74 31.78
N PRO A 415 -27.34 -5.07 31.95
CA PRO A 415 -26.27 -5.14 30.98
C PRO A 415 -25.60 -6.50 31.13
N SER A 416 -25.71 -7.34 30.10
CA SER A 416 -24.81 -8.48 29.86
C SER A 416 -23.58 -8.02 29.10
#